data_AF-A0A0N0D0V4-F1
#
_entry.id   AF-A0A0N0D0V4-F1
#
_cell.length_a   1.000
_cell.length_b   1.000
_cell.length_c   1.000
_cell.angle_alpha   90.00
_cell.angle_beta   90.00
_cell.angle_gamma   90.00
#
_symmetry.space_group_name_H-M   'P 1'
#
loop_
_entity.id
_entity.type
_entity.pdbx_description
1 polymer ?
#
loop_
_entity_poly.entity_id
_entity_poly.type
_entity_poly.pdbx_seq_one_letter_code
_entity_poly.pdbx_strand_id
1 'polypeptide(L)'
;MLTQVQEPTIAKQIDFLSYTNPSDYSANLFEIESPKQNDVRQSRHGLYVAESTYWEDYYEDPDFNYEWNDGRLEEKEMPTSLSDLIKQWLETLIFYYLNFNPIARQIKSELGFIINLPNKRSIRKPDLSLILKSNPDQLKDLDCSYNGTYDLCVEYLSDTRAEYVKRDTVDKKEEYCGGRVKEYFIIDSKKKHTAFYKLVNKGRNRYSYEPLKPKNGIIRSQVLPGFQFRVKDLYLRPDPEYLYKDEVYKSYVKVDFQNVIKEKDDAIKAMEQEKRAKEEAIKEIERLKQILSTL
;
A
#
# COMPACT_ATOMS: atom_id res chain seq x y z
N MET A 1 1.25 -57.06 10.34
CA MET A 1 2.20 -55.94 10.42
C MET A 1 1.58 -54.77 9.68
N LEU A 2 0.98 -53.84 10.42
CA LEU A 2 0.34 -52.63 9.88
C LEU A 2 1.04 -51.44 10.54
N THR A 3 1.66 -50.61 9.72
CA THR A 3 2.39 -49.39 10.09
C THR A 3 1.39 -48.30 10.48
N GLN A 4 1.52 -47.80 11.70
CA GLN A 4 0.73 -46.70 12.24
C GLN A 4 1.13 -45.36 11.62
N VAL A 5 0.13 -44.62 11.16
CA VAL A 5 0.20 -43.21 10.76
C VAL A 5 0.02 -42.35 12.01
N GLN A 6 0.92 -41.40 12.23
CA GLN A 6 0.90 -40.50 13.39
C GLN A 6 0.08 -39.25 13.05
N GLU A 7 -1.00 -39.01 13.78
CA GLU A 7 -1.82 -37.79 13.69
C GLU A 7 -1.14 -36.57 14.33
N PRO A 8 -1.34 -35.35 13.79
CA PRO A 8 -0.74 -34.14 14.33
C PRO A 8 -1.41 -33.69 15.64
N THR A 9 -0.60 -33.29 16.61
CA THR A 9 -1.03 -32.87 17.95
C THR A 9 -1.65 -31.47 17.92
N ILE A 10 -2.94 -31.37 18.24
CA ILE A 10 -3.67 -30.12 18.47
C ILE A 10 -3.17 -29.49 19.78
N ALA A 11 -2.70 -28.24 19.71
CA ALA A 11 -2.34 -27.45 20.89
C ALA A 11 -3.57 -27.24 21.78
N LYS A 12 -3.45 -27.64 23.05
CA LYS A 12 -4.53 -27.55 24.04
C LYS A 12 -4.83 -26.08 24.37
N GLN A 13 -6.13 -25.81 24.38
CA GLN A 13 -6.85 -24.64 24.87
C GLN A 13 -6.23 -24.10 26.18
N ILE A 14 -5.82 -22.83 26.18
CA ILE A 14 -5.35 -22.13 27.38
C ILE A 14 -6.59 -21.54 28.08
N ASP A 15 -6.85 -21.99 29.31
CA ASP A 15 -7.94 -21.52 30.16
C ASP A 15 -7.69 -20.06 30.62
N PHE A 16 -8.61 -19.17 30.24
CA PHE A 16 -8.63 -17.75 30.61
C PHE A 16 -9.42 -17.52 31.90
N LEU A 17 -9.05 -18.15 33.02
CA LEU A 17 -9.73 -17.92 34.31
C LEU A 17 -8.79 -18.00 35.51
N SER A 18 -8.04 -16.93 35.76
CA SER A 18 -7.59 -16.57 37.12
C SER A 18 -7.26 -15.08 37.20
N TYR A 19 -8.29 -14.22 37.13
CA TYR A 19 -8.18 -12.87 37.67
C TYR A 19 -8.25 -12.96 39.19
N THR A 20 -7.18 -12.53 39.84
CA THR A 20 -7.01 -12.47 41.30
C THR A 20 -8.00 -11.50 41.94
N ASN A 21 -8.47 -11.85 43.14
CA ASN A 21 -9.45 -11.13 43.94
C ASN A 21 -9.02 -9.68 44.29
N PRO A 22 -9.94 -8.71 44.37
CA PRO A 22 -9.60 -7.28 44.55
C PRO A 22 -9.32 -6.83 46.00
N SER A 23 -9.05 -7.74 46.96
CA SER A 23 -9.02 -7.41 48.39
C SER A 23 -7.63 -7.37 49.06
N ASP A 24 -6.54 -7.54 48.32
CA ASP A 24 -5.17 -7.57 48.90
C ASP A 24 -4.38 -6.25 48.75
N TYR A 25 -5.06 -5.11 48.62
CA TYR A 25 -4.40 -3.80 48.72
C TYR A 25 -4.09 -3.47 50.19
N SER A 26 -3.09 -4.15 50.76
CA SER A 26 -2.36 -3.62 51.90
C SER A 26 -1.49 -2.46 51.40
N ALA A 27 -1.66 -1.31 52.04
CA ALA A 27 -1.00 -0.06 51.71
C ALA A 27 0.51 -0.13 51.95
N ASN A 28 1.25 -0.60 50.95
CA ASN A 28 2.62 -0.17 50.73
C ASN A 28 2.55 0.97 49.72
N LEU A 29 2.53 2.21 50.23
CA LEU A 29 2.92 3.39 49.47
C LEU A 29 4.33 3.10 48.92
N PHE A 30 4.41 2.65 47.67
CA PHE A 30 5.62 2.81 46.91
C PHE A 30 5.85 4.31 46.83
N GLU A 31 6.93 4.80 47.44
CA GLU A 31 7.46 6.11 47.10
C GLU A 31 7.69 6.09 45.59
N ILE A 32 6.80 6.75 44.85
CA ILE A 32 7.04 7.08 43.45
C ILE A 32 8.19 8.08 43.53
N GLU A 33 9.43 7.58 43.37
CA GLU A 33 10.56 8.45 43.06
C GLU A 33 10.08 9.38 41.95
N SER A 34 10.06 10.67 42.24
CA SER A 34 9.68 11.68 41.26
C SER A 34 10.54 11.45 40.02
N PRO A 35 9.95 11.25 38.83
CA PRO A 35 10.72 10.86 37.66
C PRO A 35 11.88 11.84 37.50
N LYS A 36 13.10 11.31 37.57
CA LYS A 36 14.33 12.04 37.26
C LYS A 36 14.05 12.77 35.95
N GLN A 37 14.12 14.10 36.02
CA GLN A 37 13.96 15.06 34.93
C GLN A 37 14.06 14.37 33.57
N ASN A 38 12.91 14.08 32.94
CA ASN A 38 12.85 13.38 31.66
C ASN A 38 13.79 14.08 30.68
N ASP A 39 14.93 13.47 30.38
CA ASP A 39 15.83 13.95 29.35
C ASP A 39 15.10 13.69 28.03
N VAL A 40 14.37 14.72 27.55
CA VAL A 40 13.63 14.62 26.28
C VAL A 40 14.66 14.42 25.20
N ARG A 41 14.77 13.19 24.72
CA ARG A 41 15.70 12.82 23.65
C ARG A 41 15.42 13.71 22.44
N GLN A 42 16.45 14.36 21.93
CA GLN A 42 16.34 15.28 20.79
C GLN A 42 16.76 14.60 19.50
N SER A 43 16.13 15.02 18.40
CA SER A 43 16.51 14.59 17.07
C SER A 43 17.98 14.87 16.77
N ARG A 44 18.60 13.95 16.06
CA ARG A 44 19.96 14.02 15.53
C ARG A 44 19.97 14.39 14.04
N HIS A 45 18.88 14.96 13.54
CA HIS A 45 18.81 15.50 12.17
C HIS A 45 20.02 16.40 11.88
N GLY A 46 20.74 16.11 10.80
CA GLY A 46 21.92 16.84 10.37
C GLY A 46 23.25 16.38 10.97
N LEU A 47 23.25 15.47 11.95
CA LEU A 47 24.48 14.85 12.46
C LEU A 47 25.14 14.00 11.37
N TYR A 48 26.47 14.07 11.27
CA TYR A 48 27.25 13.22 10.39
C TYR A 48 27.76 11.97 11.12
N VAL A 49 27.44 10.79 10.60
CA VAL A 49 27.83 9.48 11.13
C VAL A 49 28.26 8.54 10.00
N ALA A 50 29.13 7.59 10.30
CA ALA A 50 29.47 6.52 9.36
C ALA A 50 28.22 5.67 9.03
N GLU A 51 28.20 5.03 7.87
CA GLU A 51 27.08 4.15 7.48
C GLU A 51 26.87 3.00 8.48
N SER A 52 27.95 2.41 9.00
CA SER A 52 27.86 1.34 10.03
C SER A 52 27.15 1.83 11.29
N THR A 53 27.47 3.05 11.74
CA THR A 53 26.82 3.70 12.88
C THR A 53 25.34 3.98 12.59
N TYR A 54 24.99 4.37 11.35
CA TYR A 54 23.58 4.52 10.99
C TYR A 54 22.81 3.20 11.14
N TRP A 55 23.35 2.10 10.61
CA TRP A 55 22.69 0.80 10.72
C TRP A 55 22.58 0.30 12.16
N GLU A 56 23.61 0.50 12.96
CA GLU A 56 23.67 0.01 14.35
C GLU A 56 22.79 0.84 15.30
N ASP A 57 22.85 2.17 15.20
CA ASP A 57 22.31 3.05 16.23
C ASP A 57 21.05 3.83 15.79
N TYR A 58 20.86 4.06 14.49
CA TYR A 58 19.87 5.04 13.99
C TYR A 58 18.81 4.46 13.04
N TYR A 59 19.07 3.32 12.42
CA TYR A 59 18.14 2.72 11.46
C TYR A 59 16.82 2.32 12.13
N GLU A 60 16.88 1.79 13.35
CA GLU A 60 15.75 1.37 14.17
C GLU A 60 15.61 2.26 15.43
N ASP A 61 16.01 3.53 15.36
CA ASP A 61 15.88 4.44 16.51
C ASP A 61 14.41 4.49 16.99
N PRO A 62 14.16 4.33 18.31
CA PRO A 62 12.80 4.16 18.83
C PRO A 62 11.96 5.43 18.78
N ASP A 63 12.59 6.61 18.72
CA ASP A 63 11.91 7.90 18.84
C ASP A 63 11.85 8.66 17.52
N PHE A 64 12.84 8.45 16.64
CA PHE A 64 13.02 9.22 15.42
C PHE A 64 13.28 8.32 14.21
N ASN A 65 12.59 8.55 13.10
CA ASN A 65 12.83 7.80 11.88
C ASN A 65 13.85 8.52 10.99
N TYR A 66 15.08 8.00 10.92
CA TYR A 66 16.14 8.59 10.08
C TYR A 66 16.31 7.87 8.74
N GLU A 67 16.58 8.67 7.71
CA GLU A 67 17.30 8.29 6.50
C GLU A 67 18.77 8.71 6.62
N TRP A 68 19.64 8.15 5.77
CA TRP A 68 21.07 8.47 5.74
C TRP A 68 21.47 8.95 4.35
N ASN A 69 22.16 10.08 4.26
CA ASN A 69 22.54 10.69 2.99
C ASN A 69 23.99 11.15 3.07
N ASP A 70 24.90 10.35 2.51
CA ASP A 70 26.33 10.64 2.43
C ASP A 70 26.95 11.09 3.76
N GLY A 71 26.68 10.30 4.81
CA GLY A 71 27.11 10.57 6.18
C GLY A 71 26.08 11.33 7.01
N ARG A 72 25.18 12.10 6.41
CA ARG A 72 24.24 12.97 7.13
C ARG A 72 22.95 12.22 7.50
N LEU A 73 22.57 12.28 8.78
CA LEU A 73 21.25 11.83 9.24
C LEU A 73 20.16 12.81 8.81
N GLU A 74 19.08 12.29 8.25
CA GLU A 74 17.92 13.06 7.82
C GLU A 74 16.66 12.48 8.46
N GLU A 75 16.20 13.11 9.53
CA GLU A 75 14.92 12.76 10.13
C GLU A 75 13.77 12.93 9.11
N LYS A 76 12.90 11.92 9.06
CA LYS A 76 11.63 11.98 8.35
C LYS A 76 10.64 12.83 9.12
N GLU A 77 9.91 13.65 8.40
CA GLU A 77 8.83 14.45 8.94
C GLU A 77 7.65 13.60 9.38
N MET A 78 6.89 14.14 10.34
CA MET A 78 5.59 13.58 10.66
C MET A 78 4.58 13.92 9.56
N PRO A 79 3.79 12.94 9.08
CA PRO A 79 2.74 13.22 8.12
C PRO A 79 1.64 14.07 8.75
N THR A 80 1.02 14.93 7.95
CA THR A 80 -0.23 15.58 8.35
C THR A 80 -1.37 14.56 8.30
N SER A 81 -2.42 14.75 9.11
CA SER A 81 -3.63 13.92 9.03
C SER A 81 -4.22 13.86 7.61
N LEU A 82 -4.12 14.97 6.84
CA LEU A 82 -4.57 14.97 5.46
C LEU A 82 -3.67 14.12 4.55
N SER A 83 -2.35 14.18 4.72
CA SER A 83 -1.41 13.32 3.99
C SER A 83 -1.68 11.84 4.28
N ASP A 84 -1.94 11.49 5.54
CA ASP A 84 -2.26 10.12 5.96
C ASP A 84 -3.56 9.60 5.31
N LEU A 85 -4.61 10.42 5.25
CA LEU A 85 -5.86 10.06 4.55
C LEU A 85 -5.64 9.84 3.04
N ILE A 86 -4.77 10.62 2.40
CA ILE A 86 -4.42 10.45 0.99
C ILE A 86 -3.62 9.15 0.80
N LYS A 87 -2.67 8.87 1.70
CA LYS A 87 -1.90 7.63 1.74
C LYS A 87 -2.81 6.42 1.83
N GLN A 88 -3.71 6.39 2.82
CA GLN A 88 -4.67 5.31 2.99
C GLN A 88 -5.52 5.09 1.73
N TRP A 89 -6.02 6.17 1.11
CA TRP A 89 -6.84 6.04 -0.09
C TRP A 89 -6.08 5.40 -1.27
N LEU A 90 -4.87 5.89 -1.57
CA LEU A 90 -4.06 5.36 -2.67
C LEU A 90 -3.62 3.92 -2.40
N GLU A 91 -3.20 3.63 -1.17
CA GLU A 91 -2.80 2.29 -0.77
C GLU A 91 -3.94 1.27 -0.90
N THR A 92 -5.17 1.64 -0.55
CA THR A 92 -6.35 0.78 -0.74
C THR A 92 -6.60 0.47 -2.21
N LEU A 93 -6.43 1.45 -3.11
CA LEU A 93 -6.55 1.19 -4.54
C LEU A 93 -5.47 0.25 -5.07
N ILE A 94 -4.23 0.44 -4.60
CA ILE A 94 -3.12 -0.46 -4.97
C ILE A 94 -3.38 -1.86 -4.43
N PHE A 95 -3.87 -1.98 -3.18
CA PHE A 95 -4.24 -3.27 -2.59
C PHE A 95 -5.31 -3.98 -3.43
N TYR A 96 -6.39 -3.28 -3.83
CA TYR A 96 -7.40 -3.85 -4.71
C TYR A 96 -6.81 -4.31 -6.04
N TYR A 97 -5.96 -3.49 -6.65
CA TYR A 97 -5.29 -3.85 -7.88
C TYR A 97 -4.41 -5.09 -7.73
N LEU A 98 -3.60 -5.18 -6.66
CA LEU A 98 -2.66 -6.28 -6.45
C LEU A 98 -3.35 -7.58 -6.00
N ASN A 99 -4.50 -7.50 -5.34
CA ASN A 99 -5.30 -8.69 -5.05
C ASN A 99 -5.82 -9.34 -6.33
N PHE A 100 -6.27 -8.53 -7.29
CA PHE A 100 -6.75 -9.03 -8.58
C PHE A 100 -5.59 -9.35 -9.55
N ASN A 101 -4.51 -8.57 -9.53
CA ASN A 101 -3.32 -8.72 -10.35
C ASN A 101 -2.08 -8.86 -9.46
N PRO A 102 -1.77 -10.06 -8.92
CA PRO A 102 -0.68 -10.25 -7.96
C PRO A 102 0.68 -10.24 -8.67
N ILE A 103 1.07 -9.10 -9.24
CA ILE A 103 2.29 -8.89 -10.04
C ILE A 103 3.38 -8.15 -9.27
N ALA A 104 3.06 -7.63 -8.08
CA ALA A 104 4.00 -6.90 -7.23
C ALA A 104 3.71 -7.17 -5.75
N ARG A 105 4.73 -6.98 -4.90
CA ARG A 105 4.62 -6.88 -3.45
C ARG A 105 4.55 -5.40 -3.07
N GLN A 106 3.55 -5.03 -2.29
CA GLN A 106 3.44 -3.70 -1.69
C GLN A 106 4.21 -3.66 -0.38
N ILE A 107 5.10 -2.68 -0.24
CA ILE A 107 5.90 -2.43 0.97
C ILE A 107 5.38 -1.14 1.59
N LYS A 108 4.73 -1.28 2.75
CA LYS A 108 4.21 -0.17 3.56
C LYS A 108 5.08 0.12 4.79
N SER A 109 6.02 -0.78 5.07
CA SER A 109 7.03 -0.61 6.10
C SER A 109 8.13 0.31 5.58
N GLU A 110 8.66 1.13 6.48
CA GLU A 110 9.75 2.09 6.22
C GLU A 110 11.11 1.38 6.04
N LEU A 111 11.14 0.34 5.18
CA LEU A 111 12.33 -0.47 4.91
C LEU A 111 13.30 0.33 4.03
N GLY A 112 14.48 0.58 4.59
CA GLY A 112 15.56 1.26 3.91
C GLY A 112 16.11 0.44 2.74
N PHE A 113 16.41 1.12 1.64
CA PHE A 113 17.20 0.53 0.55
C PHE A 113 18.38 1.43 0.21
N ILE A 114 19.46 0.81 -0.25
CA ILE A 114 20.72 1.49 -0.55
C ILE A 114 20.69 1.99 -1.99
N ILE A 115 21.04 3.26 -2.17
CA ILE A 115 21.25 3.90 -3.48
C ILE A 115 22.73 4.27 -3.58
N ASN A 116 23.41 3.66 -4.55
CA ASN A 116 24.80 3.97 -4.86
C ASN A 116 24.86 4.84 -6.11
N LEU A 117 25.23 6.11 -5.95
CA LEU A 117 25.50 7.05 -7.05
C LEU A 117 27.01 7.23 -7.22
N PRO A 118 27.50 7.76 -8.36
CA PRO A 118 28.94 7.91 -8.61
C PRO A 118 29.71 8.73 -7.57
N ASN A 119 29.03 9.69 -6.92
CA ASN A 119 29.64 10.65 -6.00
C ASN A 119 29.04 10.64 -4.59
N LYS A 120 28.04 9.79 -4.34
CA LYS A 120 27.39 9.70 -3.03
C LYS A 120 26.67 8.37 -2.84
N ARG A 121 26.47 7.99 -1.59
CA ARG A 121 25.62 6.87 -1.20
C ARG A 121 24.51 7.37 -0.28
N SER A 122 23.31 6.81 -0.39
CA SER A 122 22.19 7.15 0.48
C SER A 122 21.37 5.91 0.83
N ILE A 123 20.73 5.93 1.98
CA ILE A 123 19.77 4.94 2.43
C ILE A 123 18.44 5.65 2.64
N ARG A 124 17.45 5.30 1.82
CA ARG A 124 16.14 5.93 1.80
C ARG A 124 15.05 4.98 2.24
N LYS A 125 14.05 5.52 2.91
CA LYS A 125 12.86 4.81 3.41
C LYS A 125 11.64 5.48 2.79
N PRO A 126 11.20 5.09 1.58
CA PRO A 126 10.05 5.72 0.94
C PRO A 126 8.77 5.37 1.70
N ASP A 127 7.82 6.31 1.78
CA ASP A 127 6.55 6.12 2.52
C ASP A 127 5.69 4.96 2.01
N LEU A 128 5.82 4.64 0.71
CA LEU A 128 5.21 3.50 0.06
C LEU A 128 6.10 3.07 -1.11
N SER A 129 6.36 1.77 -1.21
CA SER A 129 7.16 1.20 -2.28
C SER A 129 6.56 -0.07 -2.86
N LEU A 130 6.91 -0.39 -4.12
CA LEU A 130 6.51 -1.64 -4.78
C LEU A 130 7.73 -2.39 -5.31
N ILE A 131 7.67 -3.72 -5.21
CA ILE A 131 8.62 -4.64 -5.84
C ILE A 131 7.83 -5.53 -6.80
N LEU A 132 8.08 -5.43 -8.10
CA LEU A 132 7.49 -6.32 -9.10
C LEU A 132 8.00 -7.74 -8.88
N LYS A 133 7.17 -8.75 -9.15
CA LYS A 133 7.60 -10.16 -9.15
C LYS A 133 8.66 -10.45 -10.21
N SER A 134 8.76 -9.61 -11.24
CA SER A 134 9.81 -9.67 -12.26
C SER A 134 11.10 -8.95 -11.86
N ASN A 135 11.12 -8.27 -10.71
CA ASN A 135 12.34 -7.68 -10.18
C ASN A 135 13.31 -8.81 -9.77
N PRO A 136 14.58 -8.80 -10.21
CA PRO A 136 15.53 -9.84 -9.86
C PRO A 136 15.80 -9.93 -8.35
N ASP A 137 15.69 -8.81 -7.65
CA ASP A 137 15.96 -8.71 -6.22
C ASP A 137 14.62 -8.77 -5.47
N GLN A 138 14.24 -9.95 -4.99
CA GLN A 138 13.03 -10.09 -4.17
C GLN A 138 13.35 -9.86 -2.69
N LEU A 139 12.45 -9.14 -1.99
CA LEU A 139 12.51 -9.00 -0.54
C LEU A 139 12.11 -10.31 0.14
N LYS A 140 12.96 -10.80 1.06
CA LYS A 140 12.67 -11.99 1.87
C LYS A 140 11.85 -11.61 3.09
N ASP A 141 11.14 -12.59 3.65
CA ASP A 141 10.15 -12.32 4.70
C ASP A 141 10.75 -11.86 6.03
N LEU A 142 12.04 -12.12 6.28
CA LEU A 142 12.76 -11.73 7.49
C LEU A 142 13.74 -10.57 7.24
N ASP A 143 13.73 -9.96 6.05
CA ASP A 143 14.61 -8.84 5.74
C ASP A 143 14.12 -7.57 6.47
N CYS A 144 15.00 -6.97 7.29
CA CYS A 144 14.75 -5.67 7.93
C CYS A 144 15.21 -4.47 7.08
N SER A 145 15.83 -4.72 5.92
CA SER A 145 16.19 -3.72 4.92
C SER A 145 16.18 -4.36 3.53
N TYR A 146 16.05 -3.56 2.47
CA TYR A 146 15.95 -4.07 1.11
C TYR A 146 17.25 -3.83 0.34
N ASN A 147 17.86 -4.91 -0.13
CA ASN A 147 19.12 -4.86 -0.88
C ASN A 147 18.94 -4.59 -2.39
N GLY A 148 17.70 -4.64 -2.88
CA GLY A 148 17.37 -4.36 -4.28
C GLY A 148 16.97 -2.91 -4.53
N THR A 149 16.43 -2.65 -5.71
CA THR A 149 15.83 -1.36 -6.08
C THR A 149 14.32 -1.50 -6.16
N TYR A 150 13.58 -0.57 -5.55
CA TYR A 150 12.12 -0.56 -5.67
C TYR A 150 11.71 -0.18 -7.10
N ASP A 151 10.66 -0.80 -7.62
CA ASP A 151 10.14 -0.49 -8.95
C ASP A 151 9.34 0.82 -8.96
N LEU A 152 8.64 1.11 -7.87
CA LEU A 152 7.91 2.35 -7.66
C LEU A 152 8.12 2.84 -6.24
N CYS A 153 8.45 4.12 -6.09
CA CYS A 153 8.48 4.82 -4.80
C CYS A 153 7.43 5.94 -4.79
N VAL A 154 6.75 6.12 -3.66
CA VAL A 154 5.85 7.25 -3.40
C VAL A 154 6.32 7.97 -2.13
N GLU A 155 6.36 9.30 -2.19
CA GLU A 155 6.62 10.17 -1.04
C GLU A 155 5.42 11.10 -0.85
N TYR A 156 4.90 11.15 0.37
CA TYR A 156 3.80 12.02 0.79
C TYR A 156 4.35 13.31 1.39
N LEU A 157 4.84 14.18 0.51
CA LEU A 157 5.53 15.43 0.83
C LEU A 157 4.81 16.28 1.88
N SER A 158 5.59 16.78 2.83
CA SER A 158 5.21 17.86 3.74
C SER A 158 5.78 19.20 3.27
N ASP A 159 4.92 20.21 3.11
CA ASP A 159 5.35 21.57 2.74
C ASP A 159 5.59 22.48 3.96
N THR A 160 5.67 21.90 5.16
CA THR A 160 5.85 22.65 6.42
C THR A 160 7.22 23.35 6.51
N ARG A 161 8.23 22.83 5.82
CA ARG A 161 9.56 23.42 5.69
C ARG A 161 10.06 23.33 4.25
N ALA A 162 10.77 24.37 3.81
CA ALA A 162 11.35 24.41 2.47
C ALA A 162 12.36 23.28 2.21
N GLU A 163 13.06 22.84 3.27
CA GLU A 163 14.02 21.73 3.20
C GLU A 163 13.36 20.39 2.83
N TYR A 164 12.15 20.13 3.35
CA TYR A 164 11.38 18.91 3.04
C TYR A 164 10.92 18.91 1.58
N VAL A 165 10.41 20.05 1.11
CA VAL A 165 10.04 20.23 -0.30
C VAL A 165 11.25 19.98 -1.21
N LYS A 166 12.41 20.57 -0.89
CA LYS A 166 13.64 20.37 -1.68
C LYS A 166 14.06 18.90 -1.68
N ARG A 167 14.05 18.24 -0.52
CA ARG A 167 14.48 16.85 -0.38
C ARG A 167 13.70 15.94 -1.33
N ASP A 168 12.38 16.02 -1.37
CA ASP A 168 11.59 15.11 -2.22
C ASP A 168 11.58 15.56 -3.70
N THR A 169 11.47 16.86 -3.96
CA THR A 169 11.33 17.37 -5.34
C THR A 169 12.64 17.46 -6.12
N VAL A 170 13.77 17.45 -5.43
CA VAL A 170 15.11 17.57 -6.01
C VAL A 170 15.98 16.38 -5.59
N ASP A 171 16.33 16.27 -4.31
CA ASP A 171 17.41 15.37 -3.87
C ASP A 171 17.04 13.89 -4.07
N LYS A 172 15.90 13.43 -3.52
CA LYS A 172 15.36 12.07 -3.69
C LYS A 172 14.99 11.79 -5.15
N LYS A 173 14.48 12.79 -5.88
CA LYS A 173 14.18 12.63 -7.32
C LYS A 173 15.44 12.27 -8.11
N GLU A 174 16.56 12.95 -7.85
CA GLU A 174 17.85 12.65 -8.49
C GLU A 174 18.39 11.28 -8.05
N GLU A 175 18.29 10.97 -6.76
CA GLU A 175 18.71 9.68 -6.20
C GLU A 175 17.92 8.51 -6.76
N TYR A 176 16.60 8.55 -6.74
CA TYR A 176 15.73 7.50 -7.27
C TYR A 176 15.92 7.33 -8.78
N CYS A 177 16.16 8.42 -9.52
CA CYS A 177 16.51 8.35 -10.93
C CYS A 177 17.85 7.62 -11.15
N GLY A 178 18.88 7.97 -10.38
CA GLY A 178 20.20 7.35 -10.45
C GLY A 178 20.21 5.89 -9.98
N GLY A 179 19.39 5.58 -8.97
CA GLY A 179 19.12 4.24 -8.45
C GLY A 179 18.25 3.39 -9.38
N ARG A 180 17.70 3.96 -10.46
CA ARG A 180 16.85 3.29 -11.46
C ARG A 180 15.48 2.83 -10.95
N VAL A 181 14.92 3.53 -9.95
CA VAL A 181 13.51 3.37 -9.58
C VAL A 181 12.65 3.76 -10.78
N LYS A 182 11.78 2.86 -11.25
CA LYS A 182 11.09 3.00 -12.55
C LYS A 182 10.01 4.09 -12.52
N GLU A 183 9.31 4.23 -11.40
CA GLU A 183 8.33 5.31 -11.18
C GLU A 183 8.54 5.99 -9.83
N TYR A 184 8.42 7.31 -9.83
CA TYR A 184 8.50 8.11 -8.62
C TYR A 184 7.33 9.07 -8.53
N PHE A 185 6.50 8.93 -7.49
CA PHE A 185 5.36 9.81 -7.23
C PHE A 185 5.64 10.68 -6.01
N ILE A 186 5.42 11.98 -6.16
CA ILE A 186 5.42 12.95 -5.08
C ILE A 186 3.98 13.39 -4.89
N ILE A 187 3.43 13.20 -3.70
CA ILE A 187 2.05 13.54 -3.38
C ILE A 187 2.04 14.55 -2.25
N ASP A 188 1.66 15.78 -2.59
CA ASP A 188 1.50 16.87 -1.64
C ASP A 188 0.02 17.05 -1.32
N SER A 189 -0.33 17.01 -0.03
CA SER A 189 -1.70 17.16 0.46
C SER A 189 -2.39 18.46 0.01
N LYS A 190 -1.62 19.52 -0.26
CA LYS A 190 -2.09 20.82 -0.76
C LYS A 190 -1.99 20.96 -2.28
N LYS A 191 -1.63 19.89 -3.00
CA LYS A 191 -1.58 19.78 -4.48
C LYS A 191 -0.45 20.57 -5.16
N LYS A 192 0.27 21.44 -4.46
CA LYS A 192 1.22 22.38 -5.07
C LYS A 192 2.42 21.67 -5.70
N HIS A 193 2.91 20.64 -5.02
CA HIS A 193 4.11 19.91 -5.42
C HIS A 193 3.83 18.50 -5.96
N THR A 194 2.54 18.16 -6.15
CA THR A 194 2.19 16.81 -6.61
C THR A 194 2.68 16.59 -8.04
N ALA A 195 3.50 15.56 -8.21
CA ALA A 195 4.14 15.23 -9.47
C ALA A 195 4.35 13.73 -9.60
N PHE A 196 4.32 13.24 -10.84
CA PHE A 196 4.49 11.84 -11.16
C PHE A 196 5.60 11.73 -12.20
N TYR A 197 6.53 10.81 -12.01
CA TYR A 197 7.69 10.65 -12.87
C TYR A 197 7.84 9.19 -13.31
N LYS A 198 8.30 9.02 -14.54
CA LYS A 198 8.70 7.72 -15.10
C LYS A 198 10.16 7.78 -15.52
N LEU A 199 10.89 6.70 -15.28
CA LEU A 199 12.28 6.56 -15.69
C LEU A 199 12.34 6.33 -17.20
N VAL A 200 13.18 7.10 -17.89
CA VAL A 200 13.41 6.96 -19.32
C VAL A 200 14.88 6.69 -19.58
N ASN A 201 15.16 5.61 -20.33
CA ASN A 201 16.48 5.32 -20.84
C ASN A 201 16.78 6.24 -22.04
N LYS A 202 17.79 7.09 -21.91
CA LYS A 202 18.26 8.04 -22.94
C LYS A 202 19.37 7.46 -23.81
N GLY A 203 19.61 6.15 -23.73
CA GLY A 203 20.70 5.44 -24.38
C GLY A 203 22.03 5.60 -23.65
N ARG A 204 23.00 4.75 -23.99
CA ARG A 204 24.35 4.74 -23.39
C ARG A 204 24.33 4.68 -21.85
N ASN A 205 23.43 3.88 -21.29
CA ASN A 205 23.25 3.70 -19.84
C ASN A 205 22.93 5.01 -19.08
N ARG A 206 22.40 6.03 -19.78
CA ARG A 206 21.92 7.28 -19.16
C ARG A 206 20.42 7.20 -18.94
N TYR A 207 19.98 7.59 -17.75
CA TYR A 207 18.58 7.61 -17.36
C TYR A 207 18.19 9.01 -16.90
N SER A 208 16.94 9.36 -17.12
CA SER A 208 16.36 10.61 -16.63
C SER A 208 14.90 10.38 -16.28
N TYR A 209 14.39 11.09 -15.29
CA TYR A 209 12.96 11.18 -15.08
C TYR A 209 12.29 12.12 -16.06
N GLU A 210 11.17 11.66 -16.62
CA GLU A 210 10.23 12.49 -17.36
C GLU A 210 8.90 12.55 -16.61
N PRO A 211 8.17 13.69 -16.67
CA PRO A 211 6.83 13.77 -16.10
C PRO A 211 5.88 12.73 -16.71
N LEU A 212 5.29 11.90 -15.87
CA LEU A 212 4.15 11.05 -16.19
C LEU A 212 2.88 11.90 -16.12
N LYS A 213 2.60 12.66 -17.19
CA LYS A 213 1.48 13.61 -17.22
C LYS A 213 0.13 12.89 -17.20
N PRO A 214 -0.84 13.35 -16.39
CA PRO A 214 -2.20 12.84 -16.44
C PRO A 214 -2.83 13.07 -17.82
N LYS A 215 -3.48 12.05 -18.38
CA LYS A 215 -4.31 12.18 -19.58
C LYS A 215 -5.77 12.27 -19.16
N ASN A 216 -6.43 13.40 -19.45
CA ASN A 216 -7.78 13.72 -18.99
C ASN A 216 -7.92 13.59 -17.46
N GLY A 217 -6.90 14.06 -16.72
CA GLY A 217 -6.86 13.99 -15.26
C GLY A 217 -6.58 12.61 -14.68
N ILE A 218 -6.29 11.60 -15.52
CA ILE A 218 -6.02 10.22 -15.08
C ILE A 218 -4.52 9.92 -15.20
N ILE A 219 -3.90 9.50 -14.10
CA ILE A 219 -2.58 8.89 -14.07
C ILE A 219 -2.72 7.40 -14.38
N ARG A 220 -1.78 6.86 -15.17
CA ARG A 220 -1.70 5.44 -15.50
C ARG A 220 -0.28 4.98 -15.21
N SER A 221 -0.14 4.03 -14.29
CA SER A 221 1.16 3.46 -14.00
C SER A 221 1.62 2.63 -15.19
N GLN A 222 2.90 2.74 -15.52
CA GLN A 222 3.64 1.88 -16.43
C GLN A 222 4.28 0.71 -15.66
N VAL A 223 4.58 0.87 -14.37
CA VAL A 223 5.03 -0.19 -13.46
C VAL A 223 3.91 -1.20 -13.16
N LEU A 224 2.67 -0.72 -12.97
CA LEU A 224 1.48 -1.54 -12.79
C LEU A 224 0.53 -1.42 -13.99
N PRO A 225 0.65 -2.27 -15.03
CA PRO A 225 -0.19 -2.18 -16.22
C PRO A 225 -1.68 -2.26 -15.92
N GLY A 226 -2.44 -1.25 -16.34
CA GLY A 226 -3.88 -1.16 -16.08
C GLY A 226 -4.26 -0.51 -14.74
N PHE A 227 -3.30 -0.30 -13.83
CA PHE A 227 -3.54 0.53 -12.65
C PHE A 227 -3.60 2.00 -13.06
N GLN A 228 -4.69 2.66 -12.68
CA GLN A 228 -4.93 4.05 -13.04
C GLN A 228 -5.85 4.73 -12.03
N PHE A 229 -5.64 6.03 -11.78
CA PHE A 229 -6.51 6.79 -10.88
C PHE A 229 -6.64 8.23 -11.34
N ARG A 230 -7.74 8.88 -10.97
CA ARG A 230 -7.89 10.31 -11.24
C ARG A 230 -7.10 11.10 -10.20
N VAL A 231 -6.29 12.07 -10.66
CA VAL A 231 -5.52 12.94 -9.76
C VAL A 231 -6.44 13.69 -8.78
N LYS A 232 -7.62 14.12 -9.23
CA LYS A 232 -8.60 14.79 -8.36
C LYS A 232 -9.06 13.89 -7.21
N ASP A 233 -9.12 12.58 -7.43
CA ASP A 233 -9.67 11.61 -6.48
C ASP A 233 -8.67 11.33 -5.34
N LEU A 234 -7.35 11.58 -5.52
CA LEU A 234 -6.40 11.63 -4.40
C LEU A 234 -6.87 12.58 -3.29
N TYR A 235 -7.53 13.69 -3.67
CA TYR A 235 -7.90 14.76 -2.73
C TYR A 235 -9.37 14.73 -2.34
N LEU A 236 -10.24 14.27 -3.24
CA LEU A 236 -11.65 14.03 -2.92
C LEU A 236 -11.83 12.76 -2.08
N ARG A 237 -10.93 11.79 -2.25
CA ARG A 237 -10.93 10.47 -1.60
C ARG A 237 -12.33 9.84 -1.62
N PRO A 238 -12.94 9.64 -2.81
CA PRO A 238 -14.20 8.91 -2.88
C PRO A 238 -14.01 7.53 -2.25
N ASP A 239 -15.02 7.06 -1.53
CA ASP A 239 -14.96 5.78 -0.84
C ASP A 239 -14.59 4.64 -1.82
N PRO A 240 -13.42 3.98 -1.66
CA PRO A 240 -12.97 2.92 -2.53
C PRO A 240 -13.97 1.79 -2.70
N GLU A 241 -14.85 1.56 -1.71
CA GLU A 241 -15.86 0.51 -1.71
C GLU A 241 -16.88 0.65 -2.86
N TYR A 242 -17.10 1.86 -3.37
CA TYR A 242 -18.08 2.13 -4.42
C TYR A 242 -17.46 2.32 -5.81
N LEU A 243 -16.13 2.33 -5.91
CA LEU A 243 -15.44 2.59 -7.18
C LEU A 243 -15.51 1.42 -8.18
N TYR A 244 -16.00 0.24 -7.77
CA TYR A 244 -16.21 -0.90 -8.68
C TYR A 244 -17.22 -0.60 -9.82
N LYS A 245 -18.05 0.46 -9.69
CA LYS A 245 -18.97 0.91 -10.74
C LYS A 245 -18.37 1.98 -11.66
N ASP A 246 -17.24 2.54 -11.30
CA ASP A 246 -16.64 3.66 -12.02
C ASP A 246 -15.71 3.16 -13.14
N GLU A 247 -15.88 3.69 -14.35
CA GLU A 247 -15.12 3.29 -15.55
C GLU A 247 -13.59 3.35 -15.41
N VAL A 248 -13.05 4.21 -14.54
CA VAL A 248 -11.60 4.29 -14.30
C VAL A 248 -11.10 3.16 -13.42
N TYR A 249 -11.93 2.70 -12.48
CA TYR A 249 -11.52 1.84 -11.36
C TYR A 249 -12.08 0.42 -11.45
N LYS A 250 -13.21 0.22 -12.13
CA LYS A 250 -13.96 -1.05 -12.19
C LYS A 250 -13.14 -2.25 -12.66
N SER A 251 -12.08 -2.02 -13.44
CA SER A 251 -11.24 -3.11 -13.96
C SER A 251 -10.38 -3.77 -12.89
N TYR A 252 -10.26 -3.18 -11.70
CA TYR A 252 -9.43 -3.73 -10.63
C TYR A 252 -10.00 -3.56 -9.22
N VAL A 253 -11.01 -2.71 -9.01
CA VAL A 253 -11.66 -2.55 -7.71
C VAL A 253 -12.70 -3.64 -7.48
N LYS A 254 -12.49 -4.48 -6.46
CA LYS A 254 -13.44 -5.52 -5.99
C LYS A 254 -14.00 -6.39 -7.11
N VAL A 255 -13.15 -6.84 -8.05
CA VAL A 255 -13.57 -7.63 -9.21
C VAL A 255 -14.30 -8.92 -8.79
N ASP A 256 -13.83 -9.62 -7.76
CA ASP A 256 -14.51 -10.82 -7.25
C ASP A 256 -15.94 -10.53 -6.77
N PHE A 257 -16.15 -9.39 -6.12
CA PHE A 257 -17.48 -8.95 -5.70
C PHE A 257 -18.38 -8.62 -6.90
N GLN A 258 -17.83 -8.01 -7.95
CA GLN A 258 -18.56 -7.78 -9.20
C GLN A 258 -19.00 -9.10 -9.85
N ASN A 259 -18.14 -10.12 -9.84
CA ASN A 259 -18.46 -11.44 -10.36
C ASN A 259 -19.61 -12.08 -9.57
N VAL A 260 -19.57 -12.01 -8.23
CA VAL A 260 -20.65 -12.51 -7.36
C VAL A 260 -21.98 -11.80 -7.63
N ILE A 261 -21.98 -10.47 -7.83
CA ILE A 261 -23.20 -9.73 -8.19
C ILE A 261 -23.74 -10.22 -9.53
N LYS A 262 -22.85 -10.34 -10.53
CA LYS A 262 -23.24 -10.76 -11.88
C LYS A 262 -23.84 -12.16 -11.88
N GLU A 263 -23.23 -13.11 -11.17
CA GLU A 263 -23.74 -14.48 -11.04
C GLU A 263 -25.15 -14.51 -10.42
N LYS A 264 -25.39 -13.68 -9.40
CA LYS A 264 -26.71 -13.55 -8.79
C LYS A 264 -27.74 -12.95 -9.76
N ASP A 265 -27.37 -11.87 -10.45
CA ASP A 265 -28.25 -11.22 -11.42
C ASP A 265 -28.61 -12.16 -12.59
N ASP A 266 -27.64 -12.94 -13.06
CA ASP A 266 -27.85 -13.92 -14.13
C ASP A 266 -28.73 -15.08 -13.66
N ALA A 267 -28.56 -15.55 -12.41
CA ALA A 267 -29.44 -16.56 -11.81
C ALA A 267 -30.89 -16.07 -11.66
N ILE A 268 -31.08 -14.82 -11.21
CA ILE A 268 -32.42 -14.21 -11.09
C ILE A 268 -33.09 -14.12 -12.47
N LYS A 269 -32.36 -13.65 -13.50
CA LYS A 269 -32.89 -13.59 -14.88
C LYS A 269 -33.26 -14.97 -15.41
N ALA A 270 -32.45 -15.99 -15.15
CA ALA A 270 -32.74 -17.37 -15.57
C ALA A 270 -34.02 -17.90 -14.91
N MET A 271 -34.19 -17.66 -13.60
CA MET A 271 -35.42 -18.02 -12.88
C MET A 271 -36.66 -17.30 -13.43
N GLU A 272 -36.55 -16.01 -13.75
CA GLU A 272 -37.65 -15.24 -14.35
C GLU A 272 -38.02 -15.74 -15.75
N GLN A 273 -37.03 -16.09 -16.57
CA GLN A 273 -37.26 -16.67 -17.90
C GLN A 273 -37.92 -18.04 -17.80
N GLU A 274 -37.47 -18.90 -16.90
CA GLU A 274 -38.09 -20.21 -16.66
C GLU A 274 -39.55 -20.06 -16.21
N LYS A 275 -39.82 -19.10 -15.31
CA LYS A 275 -41.18 -18.80 -14.85
C LYS A 275 -42.09 -18.35 -16.01
N ARG A 276 -41.61 -17.42 -16.86
CA ARG A 276 -42.36 -16.96 -18.04
C ARG A 276 -42.63 -18.09 -19.02
N ALA A 277 -41.65 -18.93 -19.31
CA ALA A 277 -41.82 -20.08 -20.21
C ALA A 277 -42.87 -21.08 -19.67
N LYS A 278 -42.88 -21.32 -18.34
CA LYS A 278 -43.91 -22.17 -17.70
C LYS A 278 -45.30 -21.54 -17.80
N GLU A 279 -45.44 -20.24 -17.56
CA GLU A 279 -46.72 -19.53 -17.68
C GLU A 279 -47.26 -19.53 -19.12
N GLU A 280 -46.39 -19.34 -20.11
CA GLU A 280 -46.75 -19.44 -21.53
C GLU A 280 -47.18 -20.85 -21.92
N ALA A 281 -46.45 -21.88 -21.46
CA ALA A 281 -46.82 -23.27 -21.69
C ALA A 281 -48.19 -23.62 -21.06
N ILE A 282 -48.48 -23.12 -19.86
CA ILE A 282 -49.79 -23.31 -19.20
C ILE A 282 -50.90 -22.67 -20.03
N LYS A 283 -50.72 -21.41 -20.47
CA LYS A 283 -51.71 -20.71 -21.31
C LYS A 283 -51.98 -21.44 -22.62
N GLU A 284 -50.95 -21.98 -23.26
CA GLU A 284 -51.12 -22.75 -24.50
C GLU A 284 -51.85 -24.08 -24.25
N ILE A 285 -51.54 -24.78 -23.15
CA ILE A 285 -52.29 -25.99 -22.74
C ILE A 285 -53.77 -25.66 -22.49
N GLU A 286 -54.07 -24.57 -21.79
CA GLU A 286 -55.44 -24.11 -21.54
C GLU A 286 -56.19 -23.79 -22.84
N ARG A 287 -55.52 -23.08 -23.76
CA ARG A 287 -56.06 -22.75 -25.08
C ARG A 287 -56.37 -24.02 -25.89
N LEU A 288 -55.46 -24.98 -25.93
CA LEU A 288 -55.66 -26.26 -26.64
C LEU A 288 -56.82 -27.06 -26.04
N LYS A 289 -56.95 -27.11 -24.71
CA LYS A 289 -58.09 -27.75 -24.03
C LYS A 289 -59.43 -27.11 -24.43
N GLN A 290 -59.46 -25.78 -24.55
CA GLN A 290 -60.67 -25.05 -24.89
C GLN A 290 -61.12 -25.30 -26.35
N ILE A 291 -60.16 -25.41 -27.27
CA ILE A 291 -60.42 -25.82 -28.66
C ILE A 291 -60.98 -27.25 -28.71
N LEU A 292 -60.38 -28.18 -27.95
CA LEU A 292 -60.85 -29.57 -27.89
C LEU A 292 -62.26 -29.71 -27.31
N SER A 293 -62.67 -28.84 -26.38
CA SER A 293 -64.03 -28.84 -25.81
C SER A 293 -65.11 -28.21 -26.70
N THR A 294 -64.73 -27.59 -27.82
CA THR A 294 -65.66 -26.94 -28.77
C THR A 294 -65.80 -27.70 -30.09
N LEU A 295 -65.10 -28.82 -30.24
CA LEU A 295 -65.25 -29.84 -31.28
C LEU A 295 -66.20 -30.95 -30.82
#